data_AF-A0A257K0Z0-F1
#
_entry.id   AF-A0A257K0Z0-F1
#
_cell.length_a   1.000
_cell.length_b   1.000
_cell.length_c   1.000
_cell.angle_alpha   90.00
_cell.angle_beta   90.00
_cell.angle_gamma   90.00
#
_symmetry.space_group_name_H-M   'P 1'
#
loop_
_entity.id
_entity.type
_entity.pdbx_description
1 polymer ?
#
loop_
_entity_poly.entity_id
_entity_poly.type
_entity_poly.pdbx_seq_one_letter_code
_entity_poly.pdbx_strand_id
1 'polypeptide(L)'
;MGLFLQAAPSRDILARLLFNLKEIHRTAEDWPRLLAVQQRLVLLLPQAAEERRDRGLTWAELGRPAEAADDLAAYLADRPEAADAAALHERLAELRRDGAPRLH
;
A
#
# COMPACT_ATOMS: atom_id res chain seq x y z
N MET A 1 -5.96 37.18 11.64
CA MET A 1 -6.21 36.61 10.29
C MET A 1 -7.00 35.33 10.51
N GLY A 2 -8.31 35.34 10.23
CA GLY A 2 -9.25 34.32 10.69
C GLY A 2 -9.12 32.96 10.00
N LEU A 3 -9.15 31.89 10.79
CA LEU A 3 -9.27 30.51 10.32
C LEU A 3 -10.72 30.28 9.86
N PHE A 4 -10.98 30.40 8.56
CA PHE A 4 -12.27 30.02 7.98
C PHE A 4 -12.18 28.62 7.37
N LEU A 5 -13.18 27.78 7.63
CA LEU A 5 -13.35 26.49 6.96
C LEU A 5 -13.45 26.73 5.44
N GLN A 6 -12.59 26.06 4.69
CA GLN A 6 -12.62 26.06 3.22
C GLN A 6 -13.42 24.85 2.73
N ALA A 7 -14.08 24.99 1.58
CA ALA A 7 -14.75 23.85 0.94
C ALA A 7 -13.71 22.79 0.57
N ALA A 8 -13.89 21.56 1.07
CA ALA A 8 -13.06 20.42 0.72
C ALA A 8 -13.70 19.70 -0.49
N PRO A 9 -12.94 19.47 -1.58
CA PRO A 9 -13.39 18.59 -2.67
C PRO A 9 -13.79 17.21 -2.14
N SER A 10 -14.81 16.59 -2.75
CA SER A 10 -15.28 15.26 -2.33
C SER A 10 -14.14 14.21 -2.32
N ARG A 11 -13.18 14.34 -3.23
CA ARG A 11 -11.99 13.48 -3.29
C ARG A 11 -11.14 13.56 -2.03
N ASP A 12 -10.97 14.77 -1.48
CA ASP A 12 -10.15 15.00 -0.28
C ASP A 12 -10.85 14.47 0.97
N ILE A 13 -12.18 14.62 1.03
CA ILE A 13 -13.00 14.03 2.09
C ILE A 13 -12.88 12.51 2.06
N LEU A 14 -13.00 11.89 0.88
CA LEU A 14 -12.85 10.44 0.74
C LEU A 14 -11.44 9.95 1.11
N ALA A 15 -10.40 10.65 0.68
CA ALA A 15 -9.03 10.33 1.05
C ALA A 15 -8.86 10.38 2.57
N ARG A 16 -9.36 11.44 3.22
CA ARG A 16 -9.31 11.58 4.68
C ARG A 16 -10.02 10.45 5.41
N LEU A 17 -11.22 10.07 4.98
CA LEU A 17 -11.98 8.96 5.57
C LEU A 17 -11.25 7.62 5.38
N LEU A 18 -10.72 7.36 4.18
CA LEU A 18 -9.95 6.14 3.91
C LEU A 18 -8.66 6.09 4.74
N PHE A 19 -7.95 7.20 4.90
CA PHE A 19 -6.79 7.24 5.78
C PHE A 19 -7.16 6.95 7.25
N ASN A 20 -8.25 7.51 7.75
CA ASN A 20 -8.72 7.19 9.10
C ASN A 20 -9.04 5.69 9.26
N LEU A 21 -9.70 5.08 8.26
CA LEU A 21 -9.97 3.65 8.27
C LEU A 21 -8.70 2.80 8.15
N LYS A 22 -7.71 3.24 7.35
CA LYS A 22 -6.40 2.58 7.22
C LYS A 22 -5.72 2.50 8.59
N GLU A 23 -5.70 3.60 9.33
CA GLU A 23 -5.09 3.66 10.66
C GLU A 23 -5.80 2.77 11.68
N ILE A 24 -7.14 2.74 11.66
CA ILE A 24 -7.96 1.88 12.54
C ILE A 24 -7.67 0.40 12.26
N HIS A 25 -7.75 -0.02 10.99
CA HIS A 25 -7.55 -1.42 10.62
C HIS A 25 -6.10 -1.87 10.76
N ARG A 26 -5.12 -0.99 10.52
CA ARG A 26 -3.71 -1.29 10.79
C ARG A 26 -3.46 -1.51 12.27
N THR A 27 -3.97 -0.63 13.13
CA THR A 27 -3.81 -0.75 14.59
C THR A 27 -4.47 -2.02 15.14
N ALA A 28 -5.58 -2.44 14.52
CA ALA A 28 -6.28 -3.67 14.89
C ALA A 28 -5.68 -4.94 14.25
N GLU A 29 -4.64 -4.82 13.41
CA GLU A 29 -4.08 -5.91 12.61
C GLU A 29 -5.14 -6.67 11.77
N ASP A 30 -6.23 -5.97 11.37
CA ASP A 30 -7.27 -6.51 10.50
C ASP A 30 -6.82 -6.38 9.03
N TRP A 31 -5.92 -7.28 8.63
CA TRP A 31 -5.30 -7.27 7.29
C TRP A 31 -6.31 -7.31 6.14
N PRO A 32 -7.40 -8.13 6.18
CA PRO A 32 -8.40 -8.11 5.11
C PRO A 32 -9.10 -6.77 4.94
N ARG A 33 -9.49 -6.09 6.04
CA ARG A 33 -10.11 -4.76 5.95
C ARG A 33 -9.10 -3.68 5.58
N LEU A 34 -7.87 -3.77 6.09
CA LEU A 34 -6.78 -2.87 5.72
C LEU A 34 -6.52 -2.91 4.20
N LEU A 35 -6.43 -4.12 3.64
CA LEU A 35 -6.24 -4.33 2.20
C LEU A 35 -7.37 -3.67 1.38
N ALA A 36 -8.62 -3.86 1.80
CA ALA A 36 -9.76 -3.27 1.11
C ALA A 36 -9.70 -1.73 1.09
N VAL A 37 -9.21 -1.11 2.16
CA VAL A 37 -8.98 0.34 2.21
C VAL A 37 -7.83 0.76 1.30
N GLN A 38 -6.69 0.08 1.36
CA GLN A 38 -5.51 0.39 0.54
C GLN A 38 -5.78 0.22 -0.96
N GLN A 39 -6.56 -0.79 -1.37
CA GLN A 39 -7.00 -0.94 -2.76
C GLN A 39 -7.74 0.30 -3.27
N ARG A 40 -8.60 0.90 -2.44
CA ARG A 40 -9.32 2.14 -2.77
C ARG A 40 -8.38 3.34 -2.76
N LEU A 41 -7.44 3.42 -1.81
CA LEU A 41 -6.45 4.50 -1.77
C LEU A 41 -5.53 4.51 -3.01
N VAL A 42 -5.06 3.35 -3.47
CA VAL A 42 -4.24 3.26 -4.69
C VAL A 42 -5.00 3.74 -5.93
N LEU A 43 -6.29 3.42 -6.04
CA LEU A 43 -7.14 3.92 -7.13
C LEU A 43 -7.43 5.42 -6.99
N LEU A 44 -7.68 5.87 -5.76
CA LEU A 44 -8.03 7.25 -5.46
C LEU A 44 -6.84 8.18 -5.64
N LEU A 45 -5.64 7.76 -5.22
CA LEU A 45 -4.40 8.54 -5.14
C LEU A 45 -3.26 7.85 -5.92
N PRO A 46 -3.37 7.71 -7.25
CA PRO A 46 -2.40 6.92 -8.03
C PRO A 46 -0.98 7.49 -8.05
N GLN A 47 -0.80 8.77 -7.69
CA GLN A 47 0.51 9.43 -7.56
C GLN A 47 1.19 9.19 -6.21
N ALA A 48 0.47 8.67 -5.20
CA ALA A 48 1.03 8.33 -3.90
C ALA A 48 1.60 6.90 -3.94
N ALA A 49 2.85 6.78 -4.38
CA ALA A 49 3.54 5.50 -4.56
C ALA A 49 3.60 4.68 -3.26
N GLU A 50 3.64 5.36 -2.13
CA GLU A 50 3.63 4.80 -0.78
C GLU A 50 2.37 3.96 -0.53
N GLU A 51 1.21 4.33 -1.09
CA GLU A 51 -0.01 3.53 -0.95
C GLU A 51 0.10 2.18 -1.67
N ARG A 52 0.85 2.13 -2.76
CA ARG A 52 1.14 0.87 -3.48
C ARG A 52 2.11 0.01 -2.68
N ARG A 53 3.19 0.61 -2.14
CA ARG A 53 4.12 -0.07 -1.23
C ARG A 53 3.38 -0.72 -0.07
N ASP A 54 2.58 0.07 0.64
CA ASP A 54 1.86 -0.37 1.83
C ASP A 54 0.87 -1.50 1.51
N ARG A 55 0.20 -1.44 0.34
CA ARG A 55 -0.68 -2.52 -0.13
C ARG A 55 0.10 -3.80 -0.44
N GLY A 56 1.29 -3.67 -1.05
CA GLY A 56 2.18 -4.80 -1.30
C GLY A 56 2.59 -5.51 -0.01
N LEU A 57 2.89 -4.75 1.05
CA LEU A 57 3.18 -5.32 2.37
C LEU A 57 1.96 -6.04 2.96
N THR A 58 0.76 -5.47 2.85
CA THR A 58 -0.47 -6.12 3.34
C THR A 58 -0.84 -7.38 2.54
N TRP A 59 -0.56 -7.43 1.23
CA TRP A 59 -0.67 -8.68 0.45
C TRP A 59 0.26 -9.77 1.00
N ALA A 60 1.49 -9.42 1.38
CA ALA A 60 2.43 -10.38 1.95
C ALA A 60 1.92 -10.96 3.29
N GLU A 61 1.36 -10.13 4.17
CA GLU A 61 0.75 -10.58 5.44
C GLU A 61 -0.44 -11.55 5.21
N LEU A 62 -1.16 -11.37 4.09
CA LEU A 62 -2.27 -12.23 3.70
C LEU A 62 -1.85 -13.49 2.92
N GLY A 63 -0.55 -13.77 2.82
CA GLY A 63 -0.03 -14.93 2.09
C GLY A 63 -0.25 -14.86 0.58
N ARG A 64 -0.20 -13.65 0.02
CA ARG A 64 -0.39 -13.36 -1.41
C ARG A 64 0.92 -12.84 -2.02
N PRO A 65 1.93 -13.71 -2.20
CA PRO A 65 3.29 -13.28 -2.53
C PRO A 65 3.43 -12.71 -3.94
N ALA A 66 2.60 -13.17 -4.90
CA ALA A 66 2.64 -12.66 -6.27
C ALA A 66 2.16 -11.20 -6.34
N GLU A 67 1.01 -10.91 -5.73
CA GLU A 67 0.43 -9.57 -5.66
C GLU A 67 1.32 -8.61 -4.86
N ALA A 68 1.92 -9.10 -3.78
CA ALA A 68 2.90 -8.36 -3.01
C ALA A 68 4.13 -8.00 -3.84
N ALA A 69 4.68 -8.96 -4.59
CA ALA A 69 5.83 -8.76 -5.44
C ALA A 69 5.55 -7.74 -6.56
N ASP A 70 4.37 -7.79 -7.17
CA ASP A 70 3.97 -6.84 -8.22
C ASP A 70 3.89 -5.41 -7.69
N ASP A 71 3.24 -5.21 -6.54
CA ASP A 71 3.11 -3.89 -5.91
C ASP A 71 4.47 -3.33 -5.47
N LEU A 72 5.32 -4.15 -4.83
CA LEU A 72 6.66 -3.71 -4.40
C LEU A 72 7.60 -3.44 -5.58
N ALA A 73 7.56 -4.24 -6.64
CA ALA A 73 8.35 -4.00 -7.84
C ALA A 73 7.96 -2.67 -8.52
N ALA A 74 6.66 -2.38 -8.59
CA ALA A 74 6.18 -1.12 -9.13
C ALA A 74 6.58 0.08 -8.25
N TYR A 75 6.54 -0.05 -6.92
CA TYR A 75 7.04 1.00 -6.02
C TYR A 75 8.55 1.25 -6.20
N LEU A 76 9.36 0.20 -6.24
CA LEU A 76 10.81 0.32 -6.42
C LEU A 76 11.20 0.91 -7.77
N ALA A 77 10.41 0.66 -8.81
CA ALA A 77 10.60 1.30 -10.12
C ALA A 77 10.27 2.80 -10.10
N ASP A 78 9.25 3.22 -9.35
CA ASP A 78 8.89 4.64 -9.19
C ASP A 78 9.85 5.38 -8.25
N ARG A 79 10.30 4.73 -7.18
CA ARG A 79 11.11 5.31 -6.09
C ARG A 79 12.39 4.51 -5.83
N PRO A 80 13.32 4.46 -6.80
CA PRO A 80 14.54 3.64 -6.67
C PRO A 80 15.48 4.12 -5.55
N GLU A 81 15.43 5.39 -5.18
CA GLU A 81 16.30 6.01 -4.17
C GLU A 81 15.61 6.18 -2.80
N ALA A 82 14.43 5.58 -2.59
CA ALA A 82 13.76 5.65 -1.31
C ALA A 82 14.60 5.00 -0.19
N ALA A 83 14.50 5.53 1.03
CA ALA A 83 15.28 5.04 2.16
C ALA A 83 15.00 3.56 2.49
N ASP A 84 13.82 3.06 2.17
CA ASP A 84 13.40 1.68 2.34
C ASP A 84 13.70 0.78 1.12
N ALA A 85 14.24 1.33 0.02
CA ALA A 85 14.40 0.60 -1.24
C ALA A 85 15.32 -0.62 -1.11
N ALA A 86 16.39 -0.54 -0.33
CA ALA A 86 17.30 -1.67 -0.11
C ALA A 86 16.58 -2.84 0.58
N ALA A 87 15.91 -2.57 1.69
CA ALA A 87 15.15 -3.59 2.42
C ALA A 87 14.00 -4.18 1.59
N LEU A 88 13.34 -3.35 0.78
CA LEU A 88 12.25 -3.81 -0.08
C LEU A 88 12.74 -4.62 -1.29
N HIS A 89 13.95 -4.39 -1.80
CA HIS A 89 14.55 -5.27 -2.81
C HIS A 89 14.79 -6.68 -2.26
N GLU A 90 15.30 -6.79 -1.02
CA GLU A 90 15.47 -8.08 -0.35
C GLU A 90 14.13 -8.78 -0.15
N ARG A 91 13.13 -8.05 0.37
CA ARG A 91 11.78 -8.58 0.55
C ARG A 91 11.14 -9.03 -0.77
N LEU A 92 11.32 -8.26 -1.84
CA LEU A 92 10.83 -8.62 -3.18
C LEU A 92 11.47 -9.92 -3.69
N ALA A 93 12.76 -10.12 -3.44
CA ALA A 93 13.47 -11.34 -3.83
C ALA A 93 12.96 -12.57 -3.05
N GLU A 94 12.59 -12.42 -1.78
CA GLU A 94 11.92 -13.47 -1.00
C GLU A 94 10.55 -13.82 -1.58
N LEU A 95 9.68 -12.82 -1.75
CA LEU A 95 8.30 -13.02 -2.23
C LEU A 95 8.26 -13.70 -3.61
N ARG A 96 9.20 -13.37 -4.50
CA ARG A 96 9.30 -14.02 -5.82
C ARG A 96 9.69 -15.49 -5.75
N ARG A 97 10.50 -15.89 -4.75
CA ARG A 97 10.81 -17.30 -4.53
C ARG A 97 9.60 -18.06 -3.99
N ASP A 98 8.82 -17.44 -3.12
CA ASP A 98 7.64 -18.05 -2.52
C ASP A 98 6.45 -18.15 -3.48
N GLY A 99 6.32 -17.20 -4.40
CA GLY A 99 5.28 -17.18 -5.43
C GLY A 99 5.56 -18.03 -6.67
N ALA A 100 6.77 -18.58 -6.82
CA ALA A 100 7.09 -19.44 -7.95
C ALA A 100 6.31 -20.77 -7.85
N PRO A 101 5.66 -21.23 -8.93
CA PRO A 101 4.98 -22.53 -8.92
C PRO A 101 6.00 -23.61 -8.61
N ARG A 102 5.84 -24.30 -7.48
CA ARG A 102 6.65 -25.47 -7.16
C ARG A 102 6.32 -26.54 -8.20
N LEU A 103 7.26 -26.80 -9.10
CA LEU A 103 7.19 -27.93 -10.01
C LEU A 103 7.31 -29.20 -9.15
N HIS A 104 6.18 -29.86 -8.92
CA HIS A 104 6.09 -31.18 -8.31
C HIS A 104 5.68 -32.19 -9.38
#